data_AF-A0AAW0XU06-F1
#
_entry.id   AF-A0AAW0XU06-F1
#
_cell.length_a   1.000
_cell.length_b   1.000
_cell.length_c   1.000
_cell.angle_alpha   90.00
_cell.angle_beta   90.00
_cell.angle_gamma   90.00
#
_symmetry.space_group_name_H-M   'P 1'
#
loop_
_entity.id
_entity.type
_entity.pdbx_description
1 polymer ?
#
loop_
_entity_poly.entity_id
_entity_poly.type
_entity_poly.pdbx_seq_one_letter_code
_entity_poly.pdbx_strand_id
1 'polypeptide(L)'
;MGQRDEEKVGTLEEAALKRREKLFALKRQRREGQEKHQQEVNGEEEEELPPSQVLFRNYKPQTASLEEVVLPVVKPEDVEALVQQQIDDGERAKEEVQVEITNLAPKKITFDLKRGIQTHLDKLERRTDKAIAELIRQRLKEGKQQDFLIAVNAGARAQQKAGYDSDED
;
A
#
# COMPACT_ATOMS: atom_id res chain seq x y z
N MET A 1 4.67 7.90 41.12
CA MET A 1 4.71 7.88 39.64
C MET A 1 5.64 9.00 39.20
N GLY A 2 6.79 8.70 38.58
CA GLY A 2 7.75 9.76 38.19
C GLY A 2 9.06 9.27 37.56
N GLN A 3 9.04 8.23 36.73
CA GLN A 3 10.27 7.66 36.11
C GLN A 3 10.20 7.55 34.58
N ARG A 4 9.27 8.22 33.89
CA ARG A 4 9.11 8.10 32.42
C ARG A 4 9.67 9.27 31.60
N ASP A 5 10.18 10.32 32.25
CA ASP A 5 10.63 11.53 31.55
C ASP A 5 12.16 11.63 31.40
N GLU A 6 12.96 10.96 32.24
CA GLU A 6 14.43 11.01 32.17
C GLU A 6 15.00 10.19 30.99
N GLU A 7 14.42 9.03 30.67
CA GLU A 7 14.85 8.21 29.52
C GLU A 7 14.56 8.90 28.18
N LYS A 8 13.55 9.77 28.13
CA LYS A 8 13.14 10.48 26.91
C LYS A 8 14.14 11.57 26.51
N VAL A 9 14.82 12.21 27.47
CA VAL A 9 15.80 13.27 27.20
C VAL A 9 17.04 12.72 26.50
N GLY A 10 17.53 11.54 26.93
CA GLY A 10 18.65 10.85 26.28
C GLY A 10 18.37 10.46 24.83
N THR A 11 17.14 10.03 24.51
CA THR A 11 16.75 9.72 23.12
C THR A 11 16.69 10.95 22.20
N LEU A 12 16.35 12.12 22.75
CA LEU A 12 16.28 13.37 21.99
C LEU A 12 17.66 13.96 21.71
N GLU A 13 18.57 13.89 22.69
CA GLU A 13 19.96 14.35 22.54
C GLU A 13 20.71 13.50 21.50
N GLU A 14 20.56 12.17 21.55
CA GLU A 14 21.17 11.26 20.57
C GLU A 14 20.64 11.52 19.15
N ALA A 15 19.32 11.77 19.01
CA ALA A 15 18.72 12.12 17.73
C ALA A 15 19.21 13.48 17.19
N ALA A 16 19.43 14.46 18.07
CA ALA A 16 19.96 15.76 17.70
C ALA A 16 21.41 15.68 17.20
N LEU A 17 22.26 14.87 17.83
CA LEU A 17 23.64 14.63 17.40
C LEU A 17 23.69 13.94 16.03
N LYS A 18 22.90 12.89 15.81
CA LYS A 18 22.79 12.21 14.51
C LYS A 18 22.34 13.18 13.40
N ARG A 19 21.40 14.08 13.69
CA ARG A 19 20.97 15.13 12.73
C ARG A 19 22.10 16.12 12.44
N ARG A 20 22.85 16.55 13.46
CA ARG A 20 23.98 17.48 13.31
C ARG A 20 25.08 16.89 12.42
N GLU A 21 25.44 15.63 12.64
CA GLU A 21 26.44 14.92 11.82
C GLU A 21 26.00 14.78 10.37
N LYS A 22 24.74 14.37 10.13
CA LYS A 22 24.17 14.27 8.78
C LYS A 22 24.19 15.61 8.03
N LEU A 23 23.81 16.70 8.71
CA LEU A 23 23.83 18.03 8.11
C LEU A 23 25.27 18.51 7.82
N PHE A 24 26.23 18.16 8.68
CA PHE A 24 27.63 18.48 8.47
C PHE A 24 28.20 17.75 7.24
N ALA A 25 27.88 16.46 7.07
CA ALA A 25 28.27 15.68 5.89
C ALA A 25 27.70 16.26 4.59
N LEU A 26 26.41 16.63 4.58
CA LEU A 26 25.78 17.29 3.42
C LEU A 26 26.43 18.64 3.10
N LYS A 27 26.78 19.43 4.12
CA LYS A 27 27.47 20.71 3.92
C LYS A 27 28.87 20.53 3.31
N ARG A 28 29.59 19.50 3.72
CA ARG A 28 30.91 19.16 3.17
C ARG A 28 30.82 18.72 1.70
N GLN A 29 29.90 17.82 1.39
CA GLN A 29 29.68 17.35 0.00
C GLN A 29 29.31 18.49 -0.95
N ARG A 30 28.51 19.47 -0.48
CA ARG A 30 28.16 20.66 -1.27
C ARG A 30 29.36 21.55 -1.57
N ARG A 31 30.28 21.74 -0.60
CA ARG A 31 31.50 22.53 -0.80
C ARG A 31 32.46 21.85 -1.77
N GLU A 32 32.70 20.56 -1.60
CA GLU A 32 33.57 19.78 -2.50
C GLU A 32 33.03 19.77 -3.95
N GLY A 33 31.71 19.73 -4.14
CA GLY A 33 31.10 19.87 -5.47
C GLY A 33 31.26 21.26 -6.07
N GLN A 34 31.21 22.32 -5.25
CA GLN A 34 31.40 23.70 -5.71
C GLN A 34 32.87 24.01 -6.04
N GLU A 35 33.81 23.48 -5.26
CA GLU A 35 35.25 23.67 -5.47
C GLU A 35 35.72 22.96 -6.75
N LYS A 36 35.21 21.75 -7.03
CA LYS A 36 35.48 21.05 -8.30
C LYS A 36 34.97 21.84 -9.51
N HIS A 37 33.75 22.39 -9.43
CA HIS A 37 33.17 23.16 -10.52
C HIS A 37 33.89 24.51 -10.76
N GLN A 38 34.52 25.10 -9.73
CA GLN A 38 35.32 26.32 -9.90
C GLN A 38 36.75 26.07 -10.40
N GLN A 39 37.31 24.88 -10.16
CA GLN A 39 38.62 24.50 -10.70
C GLN A 39 38.54 24.09 -12.18
N GLU A 40 37.46 23.45 -12.61
CA GLU A 40 37.25 23.10 -14.03
C GLU A 40 37.06 24.33 -14.93
N VAL A 41 36.48 25.43 -14.41
CA VAL A 41 36.15 26.61 -15.22
C VAL A 41 37.32 27.62 -15.36
N ASN A 42 38.34 27.54 -14.50
CA ASN A 42 39.47 28.50 -14.50
C ASN A 42 40.76 27.97 -15.14
N GLY A 43 40.77 26.73 -15.66
CA GLY A 43 41.97 26.06 -16.16
C GLY A 43 42.09 25.90 -17.68
N GLU A 44 41.13 26.41 -18.45
CA GLU A 44 41.13 26.28 -19.92
C GLU A 44 41.60 27.60 -20.55
N GLU A 45 42.81 27.57 -21.09
CA GLU A 45 43.38 28.58 -21.99
C GLU A 45 42.42 28.82 -23.17
N GLU A 46 42.35 30.06 -23.66
CA GLU A 46 41.51 30.49 -24.79
C GLU A 46 41.89 29.75 -26.10
N GLU A 47 41.50 28.50 -26.27
CA GLU A 47 41.41 27.88 -27.59
C GLU A 47 40.17 28.45 -28.28
N GLU A 48 40.38 29.25 -29.33
CA GLU A 48 39.31 29.72 -30.22
C GLU A 48 38.51 28.52 -30.73
N LEU A 49 37.31 28.34 -30.17
CA LEU A 49 36.35 27.33 -30.62
C LEU A 49 36.10 27.51 -32.13
N PRO A 50 36.05 26.41 -32.92
CA PRO A 50 35.80 26.51 -34.35
C PRO A 50 34.46 27.23 -34.61
N PRO A 51 34.35 28.01 -35.71
CA PRO A 51 33.14 28.77 -36.01
C PRO A 51 31.94 27.84 -36.10
N SER A 52 30.86 28.18 -35.39
CA SER A 52 29.64 27.36 -35.36
C SER A 52 29.08 27.14 -36.76
N GLN A 53 29.11 25.90 -37.25
CA GLN A 53 28.57 25.55 -38.56
C GLN A 53 27.04 25.55 -38.54
N VAL A 54 26.41 26.15 -39.55
CA VAL A 54 24.95 26.33 -39.63
C VAL A 54 24.29 25.04 -40.13
N LEU A 55 23.61 24.30 -39.25
CA LEU A 55 22.89 23.06 -39.60
C LEU A 55 21.47 23.33 -40.08
N PHE A 56 21.12 22.86 -41.29
CA PHE A 56 19.77 23.02 -41.83
C PHE A 56 18.88 21.83 -41.44
N ARG A 57 17.80 22.12 -40.69
CA ARG A 57 16.79 21.11 -40.29
C ARG A 57 15.55 21.09 -41.20
N ASN A 58 14.94 22.27 -41.40
CA ASN A 58 13.67 22.43 -42.12
C ASN A 58 13.81 23.09 -43.50
N TYR A 59 15.04 23.39 -43.94
CA TYR A 59 15.31 24.10 -45.18
C TYR A 59 16.13 23.22 -46.13
N LYS A 60 15.76 23.22 -47.42
CA LYS A 60 16.51 22.54 -48.49
C LYS A 60 17.30 23.59 -49.28
N PRO A 61 18.62 23.71 -49.08
CA PRO A 61 19.43 24.65 -49.83
C PRO A 61 19.48 24.25 -51.31
N GLN A 62 19.64 25.25 -52.18
CA GLN A 62 19.73 25.05 -53.64
C GLN A 62 21.18 24.88 -54.12
N THR A 63 22.16 25.14 -53.26
CA THR A 63 23.59 25.13 -53.58
C THR A 63 24.24 23.88 -53.00
N ALA A 64 25.00 23.16 -53.83
CA ALA A 64 25.62 21.87 -53.47
C ALA A 64 26.51 21.92 -52.22
N SER A 65 27.20 23.04 -51.95
CA SER A 65 28.07 23.21 -50.77
C SER A 65 27.31 23.25 -49.44
N LEU A 66 26.01 23.56 -49.46
CA LEU A 66 25.16 23.65 -48.27
C LEU A 66 24.31 22.39 -48.06
N GLU A 67 24.20 21.52 -49.07
CA GLU A 67 23.49 20.24 -48.99
C GLU A 67 24.17 19.28 -48.01
N GLU A 68 25.51 19.30 -47.92
CA GLU A 68 26.28 18.50 -46.96
C GLU A 68 26.02 18.86 -45.49
N VAL A 69 25.43 20.04 -45.25
CA VAL A 69 25.15 20.59 -43.91
C VAL A 69 23.67 20.37 -43.51
N VAL A 70 22.90 19.70 -44.37
CA VAL A 70 21.49 19.35 -44.11
C VAL A 70 21.41 18.11 -43.24
N LEU A 71 20.66 18.22 -42.14
CA LEU A 71 20.42 17.07 -41.27
C LEU A 71 19.43 16.09 -41.92
N PRO A 72 19.65 14.77 -41.79
CA PRO A 72 18.73 13.78 -42.32
C PRO A 72 17.38 13.89 -41.62
N VAL A 73 16.30 13.75 -42.39
CA VAL A 73 14.94 13.73 -41.86
C VAL A 73 14.73 12.45 -41.06
N VAL A 74 14.56 12.61 -39.75
CA VAL A 74 14.29 11.50 -38.83
C VAL A 74 12.82 11.10 -38.97
N LYS A 75 12.55 9.81 -39.14
CA LYS A 75 11.17 9.27 -39.08
C LYS A 75 10.71 9.28 -37.62
N PRO A 76 9.45 9.68 -37.34
CA PRO A 76 8.92 9.56 -35.99
C PRO A 76 8.96 8.10 -35.55
N GLU A 77 9.20 7.91 -34.26
CA GLU A 77 9.20 6.60 -33.62
C GLU A 77 7.78 6.00 -33.63
N ASP A 78 7.70 4.67 -33.69
CA ASP A 78 6.43 3.96 -33.75
C ASP A 78 5.75 3.99 -32.37
N VAL A 79 4.77 4.88 -32.23
CA VAL A 79 4.02 5.11 -30.99
C VAL A 79 2.89 4.10 -30.77
N GLU A 80 2.59 3.22 -31.74
CA GLU A 80 1.49 2.26 -31.62
C GLU A 80 1.69 1.30 -30.44
N ALA A 81 2.91 0.79 -30.26
CA ALA A 81 3.23 -0.13 -29.16
C ALA A 81 3.11 0.53 -27.78
N LEU A 82 3.50 1.81 -27.66
CA LEU A 82 3.40 2.57 -26.41
C LEU A 82 1.95 2.84 -26.04
N VAL A 83 1.12 3.16 -27.03
CA VAL A 83 -0.32 3.41 -26.84
C VAL A 83 -1.03 2.12 -26.45
N GLN A 84 -0.71 0.99 -27.08
CA GLN A 84 -1.26 -0.32 -26.69
C GLN A 84 -0.91 -0.67 -25.24
N GLN A 85 0.35 -0.48 -24.84
CA GLN A 85 0.77 -0.74 -23.46
C GLN A 85 0.00 0.12 -22.44
N GLN A 86 -0.24 1.39 -22.76
CA GLN A 86 -1.02 2.29 -21.89
C GLN A 86 -2.50 1.89 -21.79
N ILE A 87 -3.08 1.35 -22.87
CA ILE A 87 -4.45 0.83 -22.87
C ILE A 87 -4.52 -0.41 -21.99
N ASP A 88 -3.61 -1.36 -22.18
CA ASP A 88 -3.56 -2.60 -21.38
C ASP A 88 -3.40 -2.33 -19.89
N ASP A 89 -2.53 -1.40 -19.51
CA ASP A 89 -2.34 -0.98 -18.12
C ASP A 89 -3.58 -0.29 -17.56
N GLY A 90 -4.28 0.50 -18.39
CA GLY A 90 -5.54 1.15 -18.05
C GLY A 90 -6.71 0.19 -17.89
N GLU A 91 -6.72 -0.94 -18.59
CA GLU A 91 -7.74 -2.00 -18.44
C GLU A 91 -7.52 -2.81 -17.16
N ARG A 92 -6.28 -3.21 -16.88
CA ARG A 92 -5.92 -3.93 -15.63
C ARG A 92 -6.28 -3.14 -14.38
N ALA A 93 -6.03 -1.83 -14.38
CA ALA A 93 -6.39 -0.96 -13.25
C ALA A 93 -7.91 -0.86 -13.01
N LYS A 94 -8.75 -1.08 -14.04
CA LYS A 94 -10.21 -1.05 -13.89
C LYS A 94 -10.76 -2.35 -13.30
N GLU A 95 -10.12 -3.48 -13.58
CA GLU A 95 -10.52 -4.78 -13.05
C GLU A 95 -10.28 -4.88 -11.53
N GLU A 96 -9.17 -4.33 -11.03
CA GLU A 96 -8.86 -4.33 -9.59
C GLU A 96 -9.83 -3.50 -8.74
N VAL A 97 -10.57 -2.57 -9.35
CA VAL A 97 -11.53 -1.67 -8.68
C VAL A 97 -12.96 -2.22 -8.70
N GLN A 98 -13.19 -3.44 -9.22
CA GLN A 98 -14.43 -4.18 -8.92
C GLN A 98 -14.43 -4.68 -7.47
N VAL A 99 -14.37 -3.73 -6.55
CA VAL A 99 -14.66 -3.92 -5.14
C VAL A 99 -16.17 -4.04 -5.01
N GLU A 100 -16.63 -5.14 -4.41
CA GLU A 100 -18.04 -5.42 -4.17
C GLU A 100 -18.72 -4.23 -3.48
N ILE A 101 -19.63 -3.55 -4.19
CA ILE A 101 -20.34 -2.32 -3.77
C ILE A 101 -21.11 -2.53 -2.44
N THR A 102 -21.43 -3.78 -2.13
CA THR A 102 -22.07 -4.22 -0.87
C THR A 102 -21.20 -3.95 0.37
N ASN A 103 -19.88 -3.96 0.25
CA ASN A 103 -18.96 -3.69 1.36
C ASN A 103 -18.78 -2.19 1.66
N LEU A 104 -19.13 -1.33 0.70
CA LEU A 104 -19.03 0.13 0.77
C LEU A 104 -20.29 0.79 1.34
N ALA A 105 -21.41 0.05 1.42
CA ALA A 105 -22.67 0.55 1.94
C ALA A 105 -22.56 0.95 3.43
N PRO A 106 -23.35 1.95 3.90
CA PRO A 106 -23.37 2.35 5.31
C PRO A 106 -23.75 1.17 6.19
N LYS A 107 -22.82 0.76 7.07
CA LYS A 107 -23.05 -0.35 7.98
C LYS A 107 -23.88 0.10 9.19
N LYS A 108 -24.58 -0.84 9.83
CA LYS A 108 -25.33 -0.60 11.08
C LYS A 108 -24.40 0.05 12.13
N ILE A 109 -24.92 0.96 12.95
CA ILE A 109 -24.14 1.67 14.00
C ILE A 109 -23.44 0.68 14.97
N THR A 110 -24.04 -0.50 15.18
CA THR A 110 -23.49 -1.57 16.03
C THR A 110 -22.49 -2.50 15.33
N PHE A 111 -22.20 -2.30 14.04
CA PHE A 111 -21.33 -3.19 13.26
C PHE A 111 -19.90 -3.21 13.79
N ASP A 112 -19.37 -2.05 14.16
CA ASP A 112 -18.00 -1.97 14.70
C ASP A 112 -17.89 -2.66 16.07
N LEU A 113 -18.93 -2.50 16.90
CA LEU A 113 -19.02 -3.20 18.19
C LEU A 113 -19.06 -4.72 18.00
N LYS A 114 -19.87 -5.20 17.05
CA LYS A 114 -19.94 -6.63 16.71
C LYS A 114 -18.58 -7.15 16.26
N ARG A 115 -17.89 -6.45 15.35
CA ARG A 115 -16.57 -6.85 14.85
C ARG A 115 -15.52 -6.91 15.97
N GLY A 116 -15.51 -5.93 16.87
CA GLY A 116 -14.57 -5.90 17.99
C GLY A 116 -14.79 -7.05 18.99
N ILE A 117 -16.05 -7.41 19.24
CA ILE A 117 -16.41 -8.44 20.22
C ILE A 117 -16.42 -9.85 19.62
N GLN A 118 -16.53 -9.99 18.29
CA GLN A 118 -16.65 -11.28 17.61
C GLN A 118 -15.53 -12.27 18.01
N THR A 119 -14.28 -11.82 18.05
CA THR A 119 -13.15 -12.70 18.40
C THR A 119 -13.22 -13.26 19.83
N HIS A 120 -13.84 -12.52 20.75
CA HIS A 120 -14.08 -12.96 22.12
C HIS A 120 -15.28 -13.90 22.21
N LEU A 121 -16.34 -13.63 21.45
CA LEU A 121 -17.48 -14.54 21.33
C LEU A 121 -17.06 -15.88 20.74
N ASP A 122 -16.29 -15.90 19.65
CA ASP A 122 -15.82 -17.15 19.03
C ASP A 122 -14.99 -17.98 20.03
N LYS A 123 -14.14 -17.33 20.83
CA LYS A 123 -13.35 -18.01 21.87
C LYS A 123 -14.23 -18.53 23.00
N LEU A 124 -15.25 -17.76 23.39
CA LEU A 124 -16.18 -18.14 24.45
C LEU A 124 -17.06 -19.30 23.99
N GLU A 125 -17.69 -19.19 22.82
CA GLU A 125 -18.52 -20.22 22.19
C GLU A 125 -17.79 -21.57 22.13
N ARG A 126 -16.54 -21.59 21.64
CA ARG A 126 -15.71 -22.82 21.66
C ARG A 126 -15.51 -23.42 23.05
N ARG A 127 -15.47 -22.61 24.12
CA ARG A 127 -15.36 -23.10 25.50
C ARG A 127 -16.72 -23.57 26.02
N THR A 128 -17.79 -22.84 25.70
CA THR A 128 -19.16 -23.19 26.06
C THR A 128 -19.55 -24.52 25.45
N ASP A 129 -19.25 -24.75 24.16
CA ASP A 129 -19.52 -26.00 23.46
C ASP A 129 -18.77 -27.18 24.07
N LYS A 130 -17.50 -26.97 24.47
CA LYS A 130 -16.72 -27.97 25.18
C LYS A 130 -17.34 -28.31 26.53
N ALA A 131 -17.73 -27.30 27.31
CA ALA A 131 -18.39 -27.49 28.59
C ALA A 131 -19.75 -28.19 28.43
N ILE A 132 -20.55 -27.83 27.41
CA ILE A 132 -21.80 -28.50 27.08
C ILE A 132 -21.54 -29.97 26.75
N ALA A 133 -20.56 -30.27 25.88
CA ALA A 133 -20.20 -31.64 25.55
C ALA A 133 -19.74 -32.45 26.78
N GLU A 134 -18.99 -31.85 27.70
CA GLU A 134 -18.58 -32.50 28.95
C GLU A 134 -19.78 -32.78 29.87
N LEU A 135 -20.67 -31.81 30.05
CA LEU A 135 -21.90 -31.98 30.83
C LEU A 135 -22.81 -33.07 30.25
N ILE A 136 -22.94 -33.12 28.92
CA ILE A 136 -23.68 -34.18 28.22
C ILE A 136 -23.04 -35.54 28.54
N ARG A 137 -21.71 -35.67 28.41
CA ARG A 137 -21.01 -36.92 28.72
C ARG A 137 -21.22 -37.37 30.17
N GLN A 138 -21.19 -36.44 31.13
CA GLN A 138 -21.46 -36.75 32.55
C GLN A 138 -22.90 -37.23 32.74
N ARG A 139 -23.88 -36.52 32.17
CA ARG A 139 -25.30 -36.87 32.31
C ARG A 139 -25.66 -38.19 31.65
N LEU A 140 -25.01 -38.54 30.54
CA LEU A 140 -25.13 -39.85 29.90
C LEU A 140 -24.53 -40.97 30.76
N LYS A 141 -23.41 -40.72 31.46
CA LYS A 141 -22.79 -41.68 32.41
C LYS A 141 -23.64 -41.90 33.67
N GLU A 142 -24.36 -40.88 34.12
CA GLU A 142 -25.28 -40.96 35.26
C GLU A 142 -26.58 -41.76 34.97
N GLY A 143 -26.74 -42.31 33.76
CA GLY A 143 -27.90 -43.15 33.40
C GLY A 143 -29.19 -42.39 33.11
N LYS A 144 -29.18 -41.05 33.13
CA LYS A 144 -30.35 -40.19 32.84
C LYS A 144 -30.60 -39.98 31.34
N GLN A 145 -30.42 -41.03 30.53
CA GLN A 145 -30.42 -40.93 29.07
C GLN A 145 -31.81 -40.58 28.50
N GLN A 146 -32.86 -41.28 28.95
CA GLN A 146 -34.23 -41.15 28.41
C GLN A 146 -34.78 -39.73 28.63
N ASP A 147 -34.77 -39.23 29.87
CA ASP A 147 -35.28 -37.90 30.21
C ASP A 147 -34.45 -36.78 29.55
N PHE A 148 -33.15 -37.00 29.38
CA PHE A 148 -32.27 -36.03 28.73
C PHE A 148 -32.56 -35.91 27.23
N LEU A 149 -32.73 -37.05 26.53
CA LEU A 149 -33.06 -37.08 25.11
C LEU A 149 -34.40 -36.38 24.81
N ILE A 150 -35.40 -36.57 25.67
CA ILE A 150 -36.70 -35.90 25.55
C ILE A 150 -36.56 -34.38 25.70
N ALA A 151 -35.79 -33.92 26.70
CA ALA A 151 -35.55 -32.50 26.93
C ALA A 151 -34.77 -31.83 25.79
N VAL A 152 -33.75 -32.49 25.25
CA VAL A 152 -32.96 -31.98 24.11
C VAL A 152 -33.84 -31.86 22.86
N ASN A 153 -34.66 -32.87 22.57
CA ASN A 153 -35.57 -32.85 21.41
C ASN A 153 -36.64 -31.75 21.52
N ALA A 154 -37.15 -31.49 22.72
CA ALA A 154 -38.08 -30.39 22.96
C ALA A 154 -37.42 -29.02 22.75
N GLY A 155 -36.18 -28.84 23.26
CA GLY A 155 -35.41 -27.61 23.07
C GLY A 155 -35.04 -27.34 21.60
N ALA A 156 -34.60 -28.37 20.87
CA ALA A 156 -34.25 -28.27 19.45
C ALA A 156 -35.43 -27.81 18.58
N ARG A 157 -36.64 -28.34 18.85
CA ARG A 157 -37.87 -27.92 18.16
C ARG A 157 -38.24 -26.46 18.44
N ALA A 158 -38.00 -25.97 19.65
CA ALA A 158 -38.27 -24.58 20.00
C ALA A 158 -37.31 -23.59 19.31
N GLN A 159 -36.02 -23.93 19.22
CA GLN A 159 -35.02 -23.12 18.51
C GLN A 159 -35.28 -23.06 17.00
N GLN A 160 -35.68 -24.17 16.38
CA GLN A 160 -36.07 -24.18 14.97
C GLN A 160 -37.26 -23.26 14.67
N LYS A 161 -38.23 -23.18 15.58
CA LYS A 161 -39.38 -22.29 15.45
C LYS A 161 -38.97 -20.81 15.57
N ALA A 162 -38.04 -20.48 16.46
CA ALA A 162 -37.58 -19.11 16.67
C ALA A 162 -36.68 -18.58 15.52
N GLY A 163 -35.92 -19.47 14.87
CA GLY A 163 -35.10 -19.08 13.70
C GLY A 163 -35.93 -18.72 12.46
N TYR A 164 -37.15 -19.26 12.34
CA TYR A 164 -38.05 -18.97 11.22
C TYR A 164 -38.76 -17.62 11.34
N ASP A 165 -38.91 -17.11 12.56
CA ASP A 165 -39.61 -15.85 12.89
C ASP A 165 -38.68 -14.62 12.81
N SER A 166 -37.38 -14.83 12.57
CA SER A 166 -36.33 -13.79 12.54
C SER A 166 -35.99 -13.29 11.14
N ASP A 167 -36.49 -13.96 10.09
CA ASP A 167 -36.20 -13.64 8.68
C ASP A 167 -37.31 -12.78 8.03
N GLU A 168 -38.30 -12.30 8.80
CA GLU A 168 -39.45 -11.54 8.29
C GLU A 168 -39.38 -10.01 8.45
N ASP A 169 -38.26 -9.42 8.92
CA ASP A 169 -38.06 -7.96 9.03
C ASP A 169 -36.67 -7.44 8.55
#